data_AF-A0A9D2TJE4-F1
#
_entry.id   AF-A0A9D2TJE4-F1
#
_cell.length_a   1.000
_cell.length_b   1.000
_cell.length_c   1.000
_cell.angle_alpha   90.00
_cell.angle_beta   90.00
_cell.angle_gamma   90.00
#
_symmetry.space_group_name_H-M   'P 1'
#
loop_
_entity.id
_entity.type
_entity.pdbx_description
1 polymer ?
#
loop_
_entity_poly.entity_id
_entity_poly.type
_entity_poly.pdbx_seq_one_letter_code
_entity_poly.pdbx_strand_id
1 'polypeptide(L)' 'MKMNEGIRYFRLQKNFTQEQVANRLGITAPAVNKWETGDSLR' A
#
# COMPACT_ATOMS: atom_id res chain seq x y z
N MET A 1 -11.94 -4.08 -10.41
CA MET A 1 -10.79 -3.84 -9.51
C MET A 1 -11.34 -3.63 -8.12
N LYS A 2 -10.92 -4.45 -7.17
CA LYS A 2 -11.17 -4.13 -5.75
C LYS A 2 -10.26 -2.97 -5.35
N MET A 3 -10.71 -2.12 -4.42
CA MET A 3 -10.03 -0.87 -4.06
C MET A 3 -8.57 -1.07 -3.58
N ASN A 4 -8.30 -2.21 -2.92
CA ASN A 4 -6.97 -2.63 -2.47
C ASN A 4 -5.99 -2.94 -3.64
N GLU A 5 -6.49 -3.42 -4.77
CA GLU A 5 -5.68 -3.66 -5.97
C GLU A 5 -5.22 -2.34 -6.61
N GLY A 6 -6.01 -1.27 -6.45
CA GLY A 6 -5.69 0.06 -6.95
C GLY A 6 -4.45 0.67 -6.29
N ILE A 7 -4.31 0.52 -4.97
CA ILE A 7 -3.17 1.05 -4.22
C ILE A 7 -1.86 0.42 -4.70
N ARG A 8 -1.84 -0.91 -4.80
CA ARG A 8 -0.68 -1.66 -5.32
C ARG A 8 -0.37 -1.27 -6.77
N TYR A 9 -1.40 -1.14 -7.60
CA TYR A 9 -1.24 -0.74 -9.00
C TYR A 9 -0.57 0.63 -9.11
N PHE A 10 -1.11 1.67 -8.45
CA PHE A 10 -0.54 3.01 -8.53
C PHE A 10 0.86 3.10 -7.91
N ARG A 11 1.12 2.36 -6.83
CA ARG A 11 2.46 2.30 -6.24
C ARG A 11 3.49 1.75 -7.23
N LEU A 12 3.17 0.65 -7.91
CA LEU A 12 4.05 0.05 -8.91
C LEU A 12 4.20 0.92 -10.17
N GLN A 13 3.12 1.58 -10.64
CA GLN A 13 3.19 2.54 -11.75
C GLN A 13 4.12 3.73 -11.45
N LYS A 14 4.25 4.11 -10.18
CA LYS A 14 5.17 5.16 -9.72
C LYS A 14 6.53 4.62 -9.28
N ASN A 15 6.79 3.32 -9.47
CA ASN A 15 8.01 2.61 -9.11
C ASN A 15 8.41 2.80 -7.64
N PHE A 16 7.43 2.79 -6.73
CA PHE A 16 7.64 2.96 -5.31
C PHE A 16 7.62 1.64 -4.53
N THR A 17 8.44 1.56 -3.48
CA THR A 17 8.36 0.49 -2.47
C THR A 17 7.29 0.82 -1.43
N GLN A 18 6.84 -0.18 -0.67
CA GLN A 18 5.92 0.05 0.45
C GLN A 18 6.55 0.97 1.51
N GLU A 19 7.86 0.87 1.75
CA GLU A 19 8.61 1.77 2.64
C GLU A 19 8.63 3.22 2.15
N GLN A 20 8.83 3.45 0.84
CA GLN A 20 8.82 4.80 0.28
C GLN A 20 7.44 5.45 0.39
N VAL A 21 6.36 4.67 0.20
CA VAL A 21 4.99 5.16 0.42
C VAL A 21 4.75 5.44 1.90
N ALA A 22 5.18 4.53 2.77
CA ALA A 22 5.04 4.65 4.22
C ALA A 22 5.74 5.92 4.75
N ASN A 23 6.99 6.14 4.36
CA ASN A 23 7.77 7.32 4.74
C ASN A 23 7.11 8.63 4.29
N ARG A 24 6.51 8.67 3.10
CA ARG A 24 5.83 9.87 2.58
C ARG A 24 4.50 10.15 3.28
N LEU A 25 3.81 9.12 3.73
CA LEU A 25 2.52 9.23 4.40
C LEU A 25 2.63 9.28 5.92
N GLY A 26 3.85 9.16 6.49
CA GLY A 26 4.08 9.16 7.94
C GLY A 26 3.50 7.93 8.63
N ILE A 27 3.40 6.81 7.92
CA ILE A 27 2.88 5.53 8.43
C ILE A 27 3.95 4.45 8.35
N THR A 28 3.62 3.22 8.76
CA THR A 28 4.53 2.09 8.69
C THR A 28 4.36 1.29 7.39
N ALA A 29 5.42 0.65 6.90
CA ALA A 29 5.35 -0.21 5.72
C ALA A 29 4.33 -1.37 5.85
N PRO A 30 4.17 -2.02 7.04
CA PRO A 30 3.09 -2.97 7.27
C PRO A 30 1.68 -2.39 7.12
N ALA A 31 1.46 -1.11 7.40
CA ALA A 31 0.17 -0.46 7.16
C ALA A 31 -0.15 -0.39 5.66
N VAL A 32 0.85 -0.04 4.84
CA VAL A 32 0.73 -0.07 3.37
C VAL A 32 0.47 -1.50 2.87
N ASN A 33 1.16 -2.50 3.43
CA ASN A 33 0.93 -3.90 3.09
C ASN A 33 -0.53 -4.31 3.34
N LYS A 34 -1.08 -4.00 4.53
CA LYS A 34 -2.49 -4.29 4.87
C LYS A 34 -3.48 -3.65 3.92
N TRP A 35 -3.21 -2.40 3.50
CA TRP A 35 -4.05 -1.71 2.51
C TRP A 35 -4.03 -2.40 1.14
N GLU A 36 -2.89 -2.94 0.74
CA GLU A 36 -2.72 -3.63 -0.55
C GLU A 36 -3.26 -5.06 -0.54
N THR A 37 -3.13 -5.79 0.57
CA THR A 37 -3.61 -7.18 0.69
C THR A 37 -5.10 -7.27 1.03
N GLY A 38 -5.68 -6.20 1.59
CA GLY A 38 -7.08 -6.19 2.00
C GLY A 38 -7.34 -6.94 3.30
N ASP A 39 -6.31 -7.34 4.03
CA ASP A 39 -6.42 -7.87 5.40
C ASP A 39 -6.72 -6.73 6.38
N SER A 40 -7.96 -6.26 6.34
CA SER A 40 -8.56 -5.64 7.50
C SER A 40 -8.88 -6.77 8.47
N LEU A 41 -8.10 -6.85 9.55
CA LEU A 41 -8.28 -7.75 10.70
C LEU A 41 -9.69 -8.37 10.75
N ARG A 42 -9.78 -9.66 10.46
CA ARG A 42 -10.96 -10.46 10.79
C ARG A 42 -10.89 -10.89 12.25
#